data_AF-A0AAD9Z3A7-F1
#
_entry.id   AF-A0AAD9Z3A7-F1
#
_cell.length_a   1.000
_cell.length_b   1.000
_cell.length_c   1.000
_cell.angle_alpha   90.00
_cell.angle_beta   90.00
_cell.angle_gamma   90.00
#
_symmetry.space_group_name_H-M   'P 1'
#
loop_
_entity.id
_entity.type
_entity.pdbx_description
1 polymer ?
#
loop_
_entity_poly.entity_id
_entity_poly.type
_entity_poly.pdbx_seq_one_letter_code
_entity_poly.pdbx_strand_id
1 'polypeptide(L)'
;MSTHLAPGGYLEHAEFSPILKSDDGSTDMDEAYHHQGRLAIEAAQKFGKQINIQPKLKEMIIKAGFDDVKEVSYKWPLGEWPQDPRLKDIGRWNAHHWSQGIEPWALRLLTQYMGVSRTYKTSVALMSAT
;
A
#
# COMPACT_ATOMS: atom_id res chain seq x y z
N MET A 1 13.09 -10.07 -16.97
CA MET A 1 12.05 -10.96 -16.42
C MET A 1 11.91 -12.25 -17.22
N SER A 2 12.04 -12.25 -18.55
CA SER A 2 11.89 -13.45 -19.39
C SER A 2 13.04 -14.50 -19.28
N THR A 3 14.20 -14.14 -18.75
CA THR A 3 15.37 -15.03 -18.68
C THR A 3 15.26 -16.17 -17.66
N HIS A 4 14.20 -16.19 -16.85
CA HIS A 4 13.98 -17.18 -15.79
C HIS A 4 12.76 -18.07 -16.04
N LEU A 5 12.17 -18.00 -17.24
CA LEU A 5 11.07 -18.86 -17.65
C LEU A 5 11.53 -19.81 -18.75
N ALA A 6 11.06 -21.05 -18.70
CA ALA A 6 11.17 -21.96 -19.83
C ALA A 6 10.37 -21.41 -21.02
N PRO A 7 10.72 -21.77 -22.27
CA PRO A 7 9.90 -21.43 -23.44
C PRO A 7 8.43 -21.86 -23.23
N GLY A 8 7.50 -20.93 -23.44
CA GLY A 8 6.06 -21.15 -23.20
C GLY A 8 5.61 -21.07 -21.74
N GLY A 9 6.48 -20.67 -20.80
CA GLY A 9 6.13 -20.47 -19.40
C GLY A 9 5.25 -19.25 -19.16
N TYR A 10 4.49 -19.28 -18.06
CA TYR A 10 3.58 -18.20 -17.65
C TYR A 10 4.17 -17.36 -16.51
N LEU A 11 3.85 -16.06 -16.51
CA LEU A 11 4.08 -15.15 -15.40
C LEU A 11 2.74 -14.80 -14.76
N GLU A 12 2.64 -14.99 -13.44
CA GLU A 12 1.55 -14.44 -12.64
C GLU A 12 2.11 -13.35 -11.73
N HIS A 13 1.52 -12.15 -11.79
CA HIS A 13 1.89 -11.02 -10.93
C HIS A 13 0.62 -10.48 -10.28
N ALA A 14 0.51 -10.66 -8.96
CA ALA A 14 -0.53 -10.05 -8.14
C ALA A 14 0.01 -8.79 -7.46
N GLU A 15 -0.70 -7.68 -7.60
CA GLU A 15 -0.33 -6.38 -7.04
C GLU A 15 -1.54 -5.71 -6.40
N PHE A 16 -1.34 -4.89 -5.37
CA PHE A 16 -2.40 -4.12 -4.73
C PHE A 16 -2.01 -2.64 -4.61
N SER A 17 -3.02 -1.77 -4.51
CA SER A 17 -2.80 -0.33 -4.35
C SER A 17 -2.47 0.01 -2.88
N PRO A 18 -1.45 0.86 -2.62
CA PRO A 18 -1.20 1.40 -1.27
C PRO A 18 -2.22 2.48 -0.88
N ILE A 19 -3.02 2.96 -1.84
CA ILE A 19 -4.10 3.92 -1.61
C ILE A 19 -5.41 3.17 -1.37
N LEU A 20 -5.96 3.34 -0.17
CA LEU A 20 -7.28 2.84 0.21
C LEU A 20 -8.38 3.69 -0.43
N LYS A 21 -9.54 3.08 -0.68
CA LYS A 21 -10.72 3.73 -1.27
C LYS A 21 -11.98 3.26 -0.55
N SER A 22 -12.97 4.14 -0.45
CA SER A 22 -14.34 3.78 -0.06
C SER A 22 -15.17 3.53 -1.32
N ASP A 23 -15.86 2.40 -1.40
CA ASP A 23 -16.66 2.04 -2.57
C ASP A 23 -17.99 2.79 -2.65
N ASP A 24 -18.55 3.18 -1.51
CA ASP A 24 -19.86 3.82 -1.36
C ASP A 24 -19.79 5.22 -0.74
N GLY A 25 -18.58 5.73 -0.47
CA GLY A 25 -18.37 7.00 0.21
C GLY A 25 -18.87 7.05 1.67
N SER A 26 -19.24 5.91 2.27
CA SER A 26 -19.75 5.85 3.65
C SER A 26 -18.71 6.19 4.71
N THR A 27 -17.43 6.00 4.38
CA THR A 27 -16.29 6.36 5.22
C THR A 27 -15.64 7.58 4.63
N ASP A 28 -15.54 8.64 5.43
CA ASP A 28 -14.60 9.70 5.13
C ASP A 28 -13.21 9.07 5.16
N MET A 29 -12.62 8.92 3.98
CA MET A 29 -11.23 8.49 3.82
C MET A 29 -10.35 9.67 4.20
N ASP A 30 -10.51 10.10 5.46
CA ASP A 30 -10.04 11.34 6.04
C ASP A 30 -8.53 11.48 5.81
N GLU A 31 -7.99 12.66 6.11
CA GLU A 31 -6.58 12.96 5.89
C GLU A 31 -5.66 11.81 6.29
N ALA A 32 -5.92 11.10 7.41
CA ALA A 32 -5.10 9.99 7.89
C ALA A 32 -4.84 8.86 6.86
N TYR A 33 -5.87 8.25 6.25
CA TYR A 33 -5.68 7.11 5.35
C TYR A 33 -5.07 7.53 4.01
N HIS A 34 -5.55 8.65 3.45
CA HIS A 34 -4.96 9.19 2.23
C HIS A 34 -3.54 9.73 2.47
N HIS A 35 -3.25 10.30 3.65
CA HIS A 35 -1.93 10.77 4.04
C HIS A 35 -0.96 9.61 4.20
N GLN A 36 -1.35 8.53 4.88
CA GLN A 36 -0.55 7.33 4.99
C GLN A 36 -0.20 6.74 3.61
N GLY A 37 -1.17 6.69 2.68
CA GLY A 37 -0.94 6.29 1.30
C GLY A 37 0.00 7.22 0.51
N ARG A 38 -0.09 8.54 0.70
CA ARG A 38 0.83 9.51 0.08
C ARG A 38 2.25 9.40 0.65
N LEU A 39 2.38 9.31 1.97
CA LEU A 39 3.65 9.12 2.67
C LEU A 39 4.34 7.82 2.23
N ALA A 40 3.56 6.74 2.12
CA ALA A 40 3.99 5.46 1.58
C ALA A 40 4.67 5.62 0.21
N ILE A 41 4.00 6.30 -0.72
CA ILE A 41 4.50 6.52 -2.08
C ILE A 41 5.76 7.39 -2.08
N GLU A 42 5.75 8.50 -1.33
CA GLU A 42 6.90 9.41 -1.25
C GLU A 42 8.13 8.71 -0.66
N ALA A 43 7.96 7.98 0.44
CA ALA A 43 9.04 7.24 1.07
C ALA A 43 9.58 6.13 0.15
N ALA A 44 8.70 5.40 -0.56
CA ALA A 44 9.12 4.41 -1.54
C ALA A 44 9.92 5.03 -2.69
N GLN A 45 9.51 6.20 -3.18
CA GLN A 45 10.25 6.93 -4.22
C GLN A 45 11.65 7.33 -3.74
N LYS A 46 11.79 7.84 -2.51
CA LYS A 46 13.10 8.13 -1.90
C LYS A 46 13.95 6.88 -1.66
N PHE A 47 13.31 5.74 -1.40
CA PHE A 47 13.96 4.43 -1.37
C PHE A 47 14.34 3.90 -2.76
N GLY A 48 13.89 4.53 -3.85
CA GLY A 48 14.17 4.10 -5.22
C GLY A 48 13.23 3.01 -5.73
N LYS A 49 12.02 2.91 -5.18
CA LYS A 49 10.98 1.96 -5.59
C LYS A 49 9.69 2.69 -5.94
N GLN A 50 8.91 2.07 -6.84
CA GLN A 50 7.56 2.51 -7.16
C GLN A 50 6.59 1.43 -6.68
N ILE A 51 5.70 1.80 -5.76
CA ILE A 51 4.74 0.88 -5.11
C ILE A 51 3.28 1.10 -5.54
N ASN A 52 3.07 1.97 -6.52
CA ASN A 52 1.76 2.28 -7.11
C ASN A 52 1.70 1.86 -8.58
N ILE A 53 2.32 0.72 -8.91
CA ILE A 53 2.45 0.26 -10.30
C ILE A 53 1.20 -0.46 -10.81
N GLN A 54 0.26 -0.84 -9.94
CA GLN A 54 -0.93 -1.61 -10.30
C GLN A 54 -1.64 -1.11 -11.57
N PRO A 55 -1.88 0.21 -11.79
CA PRO A 55 -2.56 0.68 -13.01
C PRO A 55 -1.77 0.50 -14.29
N LYS A 56 -0.44 0.31 -14.19
CA LYS A 56 0.49 0.20 -15.32
C LYS A 56 1.04 -1.22 -15.48
N LEU A 57 0.68 -2.14 -14.58
CA LEU A 57 1.30 -3.46 -14.50
C LEU A 57 1.13 -4.25 -15.79
N LYS A 58 -0.08 -4.26 -16.35
CA LYS A 58 -0.35 -4.91 -17.64
C LYS A 58 0.56 -4.39 -18.75
N GLU A 59 0.68 -3.06 -18.89
CA GLU A 59 1.55 -2.46 -19.91
C GLU A 59 3.02 -2.79 -19.67
N MET A 60 3.46 -2.84 -18.41
CA MET A 60 4.83 -3.21 -18.05
C MET A 60 5.15 -4.66 -18.43
N ILE A 61 4.21 -5.59 -18.22
CA ILE A 61 4.35 -7.00 -18.60
C ILE A 61 4.41 -7.15 -20.13
N ILE A 62 3.55 -6.44 -20.87
CA ILE A 62 3.60 -6.41 -22.34
C ILE A 62 4.96 -5.88 -22.83
N LYS A 63 5.42 -4.74 -22.29
CA LYS A 63 6.72 -4.15 -22.64
C LYS A 63 7.91 -5.05 -22.29
N ALA A 64 7.74 -5.97 -21.34
CA ALA A 64 8.75 -6.97 -20.99
C ALA A 64 8.81 -8.16 -21.97
N GLY A 65 7.95 -8.19 -23.00
CA GLY A 65 7.96 -9.18 -24.08
C GLY A 65 7.00 -10.35 -23.90
N PHE A 66 6.07 -10.26 -22.93
CA PHE A 66 5.00 -11.25 -22.78
C PHE A 66 3.83 -10.95 -23.73
N ASP A 67 3.28 -11.99 -24.32
CA ASP A 67 2.04 -12.00 -25.09
C ASP A 67 0.86 -12.56 -24.26
N ASP A 68 -0.36 -12.57 -24.83
CA ASP A 68 -1.62 -13.01 -24.19
C ASP A 68 -1.82 -12.48 -22.74
N VAL A 69 -1.49 -11.21 -22.49
CA VAL A 69 -1.54 -10.63 -21.14
C VAL A 69 -2.99 -10.38 -20.70
N LYS A 70 -3.41 -11.12 -19.66
CA LYS A 70 -4.72 -10.97 -19.00
C LYS A 70 -4.57 -10.19 -17.71
N GLU A 71 -5.50 -9.26 -17.48
CA GLU A 71 -5.58 -8.49 -16.24
C GLU A 71 -6.96 -8.72 -15.62
N VAL A 72 -6.97 -9.06 -14.33
CA VAL A 72 -8.19 -9.27 -13.56
C VAL A 72 -8.08 -8.42 -12.30
N SER A 73 -9.08 -7.56 -12.07
CA SER A 73 -9.17 -6.74 -10.87
C SER A 73 -10.05 -7.42 -9.83
N TYR A 74 -9.55 -7.51 -8.60
CA TYR A 74 -10.27 -8.05 -7.47
C TYR A 74 -10.51 -6.98 -6.41
N LYS A 75 -11.62 -7.10 -5.67
CA LYS A 75 -11.82 -6.33 -4.44
C LYS A 75 -10.94 -6.90 -3.34
N TRP A 76 -10.22 -6.03 -2.64
CA TRP A 76 -9.37 -6.36 -1.50
C TRP A 76 -9.82 -5.54 -0.28
N PRO A 77 -10.90 -5.98 0.41
CA PRO A 77 -11.49 -5.22 1.51
C PRO A 77 -10.53 -5.09 2.69
N LEU A 78 -10.66 -4.02 3.48
CA LEU A 78 -9.87 -3.80 4.70
C LEU A 78 -10.70 -4.07 5.97
N GLY A 79 -11.50 -5.12 5.98
CA GLY A 79 -12.32 -5.50 7.13
C GLY A 79 -13.58 -6.27 6.75
N GLU A 80 -14.39 -6.57 7.76
CA GLU A 80 -15.48 -7.56 7.67
C GLU A 80 -16.83 -7.01 7.18
N TRP A 81 -16.87 -5.76 6.71
CA TRP A 81 -18.11 -5.11 6.25
C TRP A 81 -18.76 -5.68 4.99
N PRO A 82 -18.06 -6.34 4.03
CA PRO A 82 -18.73 -6.90 2.86
C PRO A 82 -19.80 -7.93 3.26
N GLN A 83 -20.94 -7.92 2.55
CA GLN A 83 -22.01 -8.90 2.77
C GLN A 83 -21.65 -10.29 2.22
N ASP A 84 -20.89 -10.32 1.12
CA ASP A 84 -20.39 -11.56 0.52
C ASP A 84 -19.48 -12.31 1.53
N PRO A 85 -19.76 -13.58 1.87
CA PRO A 85 -19.01 -14.33 2.87
C PRO A 85 -17.52 -14.48 2.54
N ARG A 86 -17.17 -14.61 1.25
CA ARG A 86 -15.78 -14.75 0.82
C ARG A 86 -15.04 -13.41 0.96
N LEU A 87 -15.65 -12.31 0.54
CA LEU A 87 -15.05 -10.98 0.71
C LEU A 87 -14.92 -10.59 2.18
N LYS A 88 -15.88 -10.99 3.02
CA LYS A 88 -15.79 -10.82 4.47
C LYS A 88 -14.59 -11.57 5.06
N ASP A 89 -14.36 -12.80 4.64
CA ASP A 89 -13.21 -13.61 5.07
C ASP A 89 -11.88 -12.97 4.65
N ILE A 90 -11.77 -12.56 3.38
CA ILE A 90 -10.59 -11.85 2.86
C ILE A 90 -10.35 -10.55 3.64
N GLY A 91 -11.42 -9.79 3.89
CA GLY A 91 -11.36 -8.54 4.62
C GLY A 91 -10.87 -8.71 6.06
N ARG A 92 -11.32 -9.77 6.76
CA ARG A 92 -10.83 -10.12 8.09
C ARG A 92 -9.31 -10.34 8.10
N TRP A 93 -8.81 -11.14 7.16
CA TRP A 93 -7.38 -11.43 7.06
C TRP A 93 -6.56 -10.19 6.68
N ASN A 94 -7.05 -9.36 5.77
CA ASN A 94 -6.36 -8.13 5.40
C ASN A 94 -6.34 -7.11 6.54
N ALA A 95 -7.43 -6.97 7.31
CA ALA A 95 -7.45 -6.13 8.50
C ALA A 95 -6.43 -6.60 9.55
N HIS A 96 -6.33 -7.93 9.76
CA HIS A 96 -5.29 -8.49 10.63
C HIS A 96 -3.89 -8.17 10.11
N HIS A 97 -3.61 -8.38 8.82
CA HIS A 97 -2.34 -8.04 8.18
C HIS A 97 -1.97 -6.56 8.39
N TRP A 98 -2.90 -5.63 8.18
CA TRP A 98 -2.66 -4.21 8.42
C TRP A 98 -2.38 -3.91 9.89
N SER A 99 -3.16 -4.47 10.81
CA SER A 99 -2.98 -4.22 12.25
C SER A 99 -1.60 -4.63 12.76
N GLN A 100 -1.02 -5.70 12.19
CA GLN A 100 0.30 -6.21 12.60
C GLN A 100 1.45 -5.56 11.81
N GLY A 101 1.20 -5.18 10.55
CA GLY A 101 2.24 -4.76 9.62
C GLY A 101 2.45 -3.25 9.51
N ILE A 102 1.43 -2.44 9.81
CA ILE A 102 1.47 -1.01 9.45
C ILE A 102 2.49 -0.21 10.26
N GLU A 103 2.61 -0.49 11.56
CA GLU A 103 3.53 0.22 12.46
C GLU A 103 5.01 0.03 12.07
N PRO A 104 5.55 -1.21 11.97
CA PRO A 104 6.96 -1.39 11.63
C PRO A 104 7.27 -0.85 10.22
N TRP A 105 6.31 -0.94 9.30
CA TRP A 105 6.44 -0.42 7.95
C TRP A 105 6.53 1.12 7.94
N ALA A 106 5.62 1.79 8.63
CA ALA A 106 5.61 3.24 8.78
C ALA A 106 6.88 3.73 9.48
N LEU A 107 7.28 3.12 10.59
CA LEU A 107 8.51 3.49 11.30
C LEU A 107 9.74 3.41 10.39
N ARG A 108 9.89 2.31 9.65
CA ARG A 108 11.05 2.10 8.76
C ARG A 108 11.12 3.14 7.65
N LEU A 109 9.98 3.48 7.05
CA LEU A 109 9.91 4.45 5.97
C LEU A 109 10.13 5.88 6.45
N LEU A 110 9.44 6.26 7.52
CA LEU A 110 9.48 7.62 8.03
C LEU A 110 10.85 7.99 8.60
N THR A 111 11.46 7.08 9.37
CA THR A 111 12.74 7.37 10.02
C THR A 111 13.92 7.37 9.06
N GLN A 112 13.94 6.47 8.06
CA GLN A 112 15.10 6.33 7.19
C GLN A 112 14.99 7.09 5.88
N TYR A 113 13.79 7.26 5.34
CA TYR A 113 13.61 7.90 4.03
C TYR A 113 12.90 9.26 4.11
N MET A 114 12.25 9.58 5.23
CA MET A 114 11.55 10.86 5.42
C MET A 114 12.21 11.78 6.47
N GLY A 115 13.28 11.33 7.12
CA GLY A 115 14.03 12.14 8.10
C GLY A 115 13.27 12.43 9.40
N VAL A 116 12.21 11.67 9.70
CA VAL A 116 11.43 11.84 10.93
C VAL A 116 12.19 11.26 12.11
N SER A 117 12.51 12.08 13.12
CA SER A 117 13.13 11.59 14.35
C SER A 117 12.11 10.88 15.25
N ARG A 118 12.52 9.80 15.93
CA ARG A 118 11.68 9.07 16.90
C ARG A 118 11.34 9.87 18.17
N THR A 119 12.03 10.98 18.39
CA THR A 119 11.82 11.84 19.56
C THR A 119 10.65 12.80 19.33
N TYR A 120 9.59 12.65 20.11
CA TYR A 120 8.61 13.71 20.28
C TYR A 120 9.31 14.92 20.92
N LYS A 121 9.37 16.05 20.20
CA LYS A 121 9.70 17.33 20.85
C LYS A 121 8.50 17.71 21.70
N THR A 122 8.50 17.32 22.97
CA THR A 122 7.63 17.94 23.96
C THR A 122 8.21 19.32 24.24
N SER A 123 7.72 20.33 23.52
CA SER A 123 7.98 21.72 23.89
C SER A 123 7.23 22.00 25.19
N VAL A 124 7.86 21.74 26.34
CA VAL A 124 7.38 22.32 27.60
C VAL A 124 7.70 23.80 27.50
N ALA A 125 6.73 24.59 27.07
CA ALA A 125 6.78 26.03 27.26
C ALA A 125 6.76 26.27 28.77
N LEU A 126 7.93 26.40 29.39
CA LEU A 126 8.04 27.02 30.70
C LEU A 126 7.59 28.47 30.50
N MET A 127 6.31 28.73 30.77
CA MET A 127 5.85 30.08 31.07
C MET A 127 6.56 30.48 32.36
N SER A 128 7.69 31.20 32.22
CA SER A 128 8.33 31.86 33.34
C SER A 128 7.37 32.93 33.85
N ALA A 129 6.75 32.65 34.99
CA ALA A 129 6.11 33.66 35.80
C ALA A 129 7.21 34.48 36.50
N THR A 130 7.41 35.71 36.03
CA THR A 130 7.55 36.97 36.77
C THR A 130 7.89 38.09 35.80
#